data_AF-A0A523WU40-F1
#
_entry.id   AF-A0A523WU40-F1
#
_cell.length_a   1.000
_cell.length_b   1.000
_cell.length_c   1.000
_cell.angle_alpha   90.00
_cell.angle_beta   90.00
_cell.angle_gamma   90.00
#
_symmetry.space_group_name_H-M   'P 1'
#
loop_
_entity.id
_entity.type
_entity.pdbx_description
1 polymer ?
#
loop_
_entity_poly.entity_id
_entity_poly.type
_entity_poly.pdbx_seq_one_letter_code
_entity_poly.pdbx_strand_id
1 'polypeptide(L)'
;MKIRRALLSVSDKTDLLKLAGVLSRLGVEIISTGGTRAELKKAGIKSISISSFTGFPEILGGRVKTLHPKVFGGILAIREDEEQKKEVTEQDINYIDLVVVNLYPFGKVISRDDVKKEEAIENVDIGGPSMLRAAAKNHESVAVVVNPERYGEIIQELEENDGSLSLETRLSLAAEVFRHTAHYDSMIANFFRGILPPKEGEFPEYVSVGWEKAQGLRYGENPHQQAAFYKDT
;
A
#
# COMPACT_ATOMS: atom_id res chain seq x y z
N MET A 1 16.68 6.21 8.33
CA MET A 1 16.09 7.42 7.71
C MET A 1 14.96 7.90 8.61
N LYS A 2 15.00 9.17 9.04
CA LYS A 2 13.97 9.73 9.94
C LYS A 2 12.68 10.01 9.18
N ILE A 3 11.55 9.55 9.71
CA ILE A 3 10.22 9.85 9.20
C ILE A 3 9.85 11.26 9.65
N ARG A 4 9.59 12.16 8.69
CA ARG A 4 9.09 13.52 8.94
C ARG A 4 7.69 13.72 8.37
N ARG A 5 7.34 12.98 7.32
CA ARG A 5 6.03 13.03 6.67
C ARG A 5 5.53 11.64 6.31
N ALA A 6 4.28 11.34 6.69
CA ALA A 6 3.62 10.08 6.42
C ALA A 6 2.31 10.28 5.64
N LEU A 7 2.10 9.49 4.58
CA LEU A 7 0.84 9.43 3.84
C LEU A 7 0.07 8.18 4.28
N LEU A 8 -1.11 8.37 4.86
CA LEU A 8 -1.98 7.30 5.36
C LEU A 8 -3.27 7.24 4.51
N SER A 9 -3.46 6.13 3.78
CA SER A 9 -4.66 5.87 2.99
C SER A 9 -5.08 4.41 3.09
N VAL A 10 -5.90 4.09 4.09
CA VAL A 10 -6.25 2.69 4.43
C VAL A 10 -7.75 2.41 4.37
N SER A 11 -8.08 1.25 3.80
CA SER A 11 -9.41 0.64 3.79
C SER A 11 -9.67 -0.17 5.08
N ASP A 12 -8.69 -0.92 5.57
CA ASP A 12 -8.70 -1.55 6.89
C ASP A 12 -8.06 -0.60 7.92
N LYS A 13 -8.80 -0.32 9.00
CA LYS A 13 -8.42 0.66 10.04
C LYS A 13 -7.81 -0.02 11.27
N THR A 14 -7.62 -1.34 11.23
CA THR A 14 -6.99 -2.12 12.30
C THR A 14 -5.70 -1.46 12.74
N ASP A 15 -5.62 -1.13 14.03
CA ASP A 15 -4.47 -0.49 14.68
C ASP A 15 -3.94 0.81 14.07
N LEU A 16 -4.66 1.43 13.13
CA LEU A 16 -4.32 2.70 12.49
C LEU A 16 -4.05 3.80 13.53
N LEU A 17 -4.93 3.91 14.54
CA LEU A 17 -4.83 4.96 15.55
C LEU A 17 -3.59 4.81 16.44
N LYS A 18 -3.13 3.56 16.68
CA LYS A 18 -1.90 3.31 17.43
C LYS A 18 -0.70 3.85 16.66
N LEU A 19 -0.58 3.48 15.38
CA LEU A 19 0.49 3.95 14.50
C LEU A 19 0.45 5.47 14.35
N ALA A 20 -0.72 6.03 14.01
CA ALA A 20 -0.87 7.48 13.81
C ALA A 20 -0.59 8.27 15.10
N GLY A 21 -0.94 7.72 16.27
CA GLY A 21 -0.63 8.32 17.56
C GLY A 21 0.88 8.42 17.81
N VAL A 22 1.64 7.35 17.50
CA VAL A 22 3.11 7.33 17.61
C VAL A 22 3.73 8.35 16.65
N LEU A 23 3.32 8.33 15.37
CA LEU A 23 3.77 9.29 14.36
C LEU A 23 3.52 10.73 14.81
N SER A 24 2.32 11.02 15.35
CA SER A 24 1.99 12.35 15.85
C SER A 24 2.83 12.77 17.07
N ARG A 25 3.17 11.84 17.99
CA ARG A 25 4.06 12.14 19.12
C ARG A 25 5.50 12.44 18.68
N LEU A 26 5.95 11.77 17.62
CA LEU A 26 7.26 12.00 17.00
C LEU A 26 7.30 13.27 16.13
N GLY A 27 6.19 14.02 16.04
CA GLY A 27 6.11 15.26 15.26
C GLY A 27 6.02 15.03 13.74
N VAL A 28 5.64 13.83 13.30
CA VAL A 28 5.47 13.50 11.88
C VAL A 28 4.24 14.22 11.32
N GLU A 29 4.40 14.89 10.18
CA GLU A 29 3.28 15.46 9.43
C GLU A 29 2.49 14.35 8.73
N ILE A 30 1.22 14.19 9.11
CA ILE A 30 0.35 13.15 8.55
C ILE A 30 -0.50 13.73 7.42
N ILE A 31 -0.37 13.16 6.22
CA ILE A 31 -1.27 13.36 5.09
C ILE A 31 -2.26 12.21 5.05
N SER A 32 -3.53 12.49 4.78
CA SER A 32 -4.54 11.44 4.75
C SER A 32 -5.66 11.67 3.73
N THR A 33 -6.20 10.56 3.22
CA THR A 33 -7.37 10.52 2.33
C THR A 33 -8.68 10.51 3.12
N GLY A 34 -9.81 10.84 2.47
CA GLY A 34 -11.08 11.17 3.13
C GLY A 34 -11.51 10.22 4.26
N GLY A 35 -11.65 8.92 3.99
CA GLY A 35 -12.11 7.94 4.99
C GLY A 35 -11.12 7.75 6.14
N THR A 36 -9.82 7.75 5.86
CA THR A 36 -8.76 7.62 6.86
C THR A 36 -8.70 8.88 7.75
N ARG A 37 -8.77 10.07 7.14
CA ARG A 37 -8.79 11.36 7.82
C ARG A 37 -9.96 11.51 8.78
N ALA A 38 -11.14 11.00 8.42
CA ALA A 38 -12.31 11.02 9.30
C ALA A 38 -12.04 10.26 10.61
N GLU A 39 -11.37 9.12 10.53
CA GLU A 39 -11.03 8.30 11.69
C GLU A 39 -9.96 8.96 12.57
N LEU A 40 -8.91 9.50 11.95
CA LEU A 40 -7.88 10.28 12.66
C LEU A 40 -8.48 11.49 13.39
N LYS A 41 -9.41 12.21 12.76
CA LYS A 41 -10.08 13.38 13.34
C LYS A 41 -10.88 13.02 14.59
N LYS A 42 -11.59 11.89 14.60
CA LYS A 42 -12.35 11.43 15.79
C LYS A 42 -11.44 11.17 16.98
N ALA A 43 -10.22 10.69 16.71
CA ALA A 43 -9.19 10.45 17.73
C ALA A 43 -8.40 11.71 18.13
N GLY A 44 -8.73 12.88 17.57
CA GLY A 44 -8.01 14.14 17.84
C GLY A 44 -6.63 14.23 17.18
N ILE A 45 -6.29 13.32 16.26
CA ILE A 45 -5.00 13.31 15.56
C ILE A 45 -5.07 14.31 14.40
N LYS A 46 -4.11 15.25 14.36
CA LYS A 46 -4.01 16.24 13.28
C LYS A 46 -3.53 15.56 12.01
N SER A 47 -4.21 15.84 10.90
CA SER A 47 -3.79 15.38 9.57
C SER A 47 -4.19 16.39 8.49
N ILE A 48 -3.35 16.53 7.48
CA ILE A 48 -3.58 17.34 6.29
C ILE A 48 -4.34 16.49 5.28
N SER A 49 -5.31 17.09 4.59
CA SER A 49 -6.04 16.38 3.54
C SER A 49 -5.17 16.23 2.31
N ILE A 50 -5.32 15.12 1.57
CA ILE A 50 -4.58 14.92 0.32
C ILE A 50 -4.80 16.08 -0.68
N SER A 51 -6.02 16.63 -0.77
CA SER A 51 -6.32 17.77 -1.63
C SER A 51 -5.64 19.07 -1.18
N SER A 52 -5.47 19.27 0.13
CA SER A 52 -4.68 20.41 0.65
C SER A 52 -3.20 20.25 0.33
N PHE A 53 -2.68 19.01 0.39
CA PHE A 53 -1.29 18.71 0.07
C PHE A 53 -0.99 18.88 -1.43
N THR A 54 -1.89 18.43 -2.30
CA THR A 54 -1.72 18.53 -3.75
C THR A 54 -2.14 19.88 -4.33
N GLY A 55 -3.03 20.62 -3.64
CA GLY A 55 -3.72 21.77 -4.21
C GLY A 55 -4.80 21.40 -5.24
N PHE A 56 -5.14 20.11 -5.35
CA PHE A 56 -6.07 19.60 -6.37
C PHE A 56 -7.31 18.94 -5.71
N PRO A 57 -8.54 19.29 -6.14
CA PRO A 57 -9.75 18.73 -5.56
C PRO A 57 -9.94 17.25 -5.91
N GLU A 58 -10.75 16.55 -5.13
CA GLU A 58 -11.17 15.19 -5.45
C GLU A 58 -12.22 15.23 -6.58
N ILE A 59 -11.93 14.56 -7.70
CA ILE A 59 -12.81 14.51 -8.89
C ILE A 59 -13.07 13.04 -9.29
N LEU A 60 -14.02 12.83 -10.21
CA LEU A 60 -14.36 11.51 -10.77
C LEU A 60 -14.69 10.46 -9.69
N GLY A 61 -15.44 10.85 -8.66
CA GLY A 61 -15.80 9.96 -7.55
C GLY A 61 -14.61 9.48 -6.71
N GLY A 62 -13.48 10.21 -6.72
CA GLY A 62 -12.29 9.85 -5.95
C GLY A 62 -11.29 8.94 -6.69
N ARG A 63 -11.54 8.61 -7.97
CA ARG A 63 -10.68 7.76 -8.80
C ARG A 63 -9.27 8.30 -9.01
N VAL A 64 -9.09 9.62 -8.96
CA VAL A 64 -7.80 10.30 -9.27
C VAL A 64 -7.28 11.17 -8.12
N LYS A 65 -7.63 10.84 -6.87
CA LYS A 65 -7.28 11.68 -5.70
C LYS A 65 -5.78 11.70 -5.33
N THR A 66 -5.05 10.63 -5.62
CA THR A 66 -3.62 10.50 -5.26
C THR A 66 -2.68 10.48 -6.47
N LEU A 67 -3.21 10.35 -7.69
CA LEU A 67 -2.47 10.32 -8.96
C LEU A 67 -1.98 11.73 -9.33
N HIS A 68 -1.05 12.26 -8.55
CA HIS A 68 -0.60 13.65 -8.66
C HIS A 68 0.93 13.77 -8.53
N PRO A 69 1.60 14.61 -9.33
CA PRO A 69 3.05 14.80 -9.27
C PRO A 69 3.58 15.19 -7.88
N LYS A 70 2.86 16.04 -7.12
CA LYS A 70 3.26 16.35 -5.73
C LYS A 70 3.30 15.12 -4.80
N VAL A 71 2.47 14.11 -5.05
CA VAL A 71 2.49 12.85 -4.27
C VAL A 71 3.62 11.96 -4.78
N PHE A 72 3.64 11.67 -6.09
CA PHE A 72 4.59 10.73 -6.67
C PHE A 72 6.02 11.27 -6.70
N GLY A 73 6.23 12.55 -6.95
CA GLY A 73 7.53 13.21 -6.82
C GLY A 73 8.03 13.22 -5.37
N GLY A 74 7.13 13.44 -4.41
CA GLY A 74 7.46 13.35 -2.99
C GLY A 74 7.89 11.93 -2.56
N ILE A 75 7.39 10.90 -3.23
CA ILE A 75 7.72 9.48 -2.99
C ILE A 75 8.94 9.03 -3.81
N LEU A 76 9.06 9.41 -5.07
CA LEU A 76 10.00 8.80 -6.03
C LEU A 76 11.31 9.56 -6.20
N ALA A 77 11.38 10.82 -5.79
CA ALA A 77 12.61 11.59 -5.94
C ALA A 77 13.78 10.92 -5.22
N ILE A 78 14.90 10.79 -5.93
CA ILE A 78 16.14 10.24 -5.39
C ILE A 78 16.81 11.34 -4.58
N ARG A 79 16.86 11.15 -3.26
CA ARG A 79 17.26 12.20 -2.32
C ARG A 79 18.75 12.49 -2.28
N GLU A 80 19.57 11.71 -2.99
CA GLU A 80 21.02 11.95 -3.15
C GLU A 80 21.36 12.56 -4.52
N ASP A 81 20.37 12.70 -5.41
CA ASP A 81 20.55 13.29 -6.73
C ASP A 81 20.31 14.80 -6.69
N GLU A 82 21.36 15.59 -6.95
CA GLU A 82 21.31 17.06 -6.88
C GLU A 82 20.43 17.69 -7.97
N GLU A 83 20.25 17.05 -9.13
CA GLU A 83 19.36 17.56 -10.17
C GLU A 83 17.90 17.38 -9.73
N GLN A 84 17.55 16.19 -9.24
CA GLN A 84 16.20 15.91 -8.74
C GLN A 84 15.85 16.75 -7.49
N LYS A 85 16.81 17.06 -6.62
CA LYS A 85 16.58 17.99 -5.49
C LYS A 85 16.16 19.39 -5.96
N LYS A 86 16.77 19.88 -7.05
CA LYS A 86 16.39 21.18 -7.64
C LYS A 86 14.98 21.13 -8.20
N GLU A 87 14.66 20.10 -8.98
CA GLU A 87 13.31 19.90 -9.52
C GLU A 87 12.25 19.84 -8.42
N VAL A 88 12.50 19.07 -7.34
CA VAL A 88 11.60 18.99 -6.19
C VAL A 88 11.36 20.36 -5.57
N THR A 89 12.41 21.17 -5.43
CA THR A 89 12.32 22.51 -4.86
C THR A 89 11.57 23.48 -5.79
N GLU A 90 11.91 23.49 -7.09
CA GLU A 90 11.30 24.36 -8.10
C GLU A 90 9.81 24.08 -8.30
N GLN A 91 9.40 22.82 -8.15
CA GLN A 91 8.01 22.37 -8.31
C GLN A 91 7.20 22.39 -7.00
N ASP A 92 7.76 22.91 -5.90
CA ASP A 92 7.12 22.93 -4.58
C ASP A 92 6.61 21.54 -4.15
N ILE A 93 7.47 20.54 -4.33
CA ILE A 93 7.21 19.16 -3.96
C ILE A 93 7.80 18.90 -2.57
N ASN A 94 6.99 18.26 -1.73
CA ASN A 94 7.36 17.91 -0.37
C ASN A 94 7.63 16.41 -0.28
N TYR A 95 8.79 16.01 0.22
CA TYR A 95 9.15 14.58 0.38
C TYR A 95 8.20 13.84 1.31
N ILE A 96 7.86 12.60 0.98
CA ILE A 96 7.10 11.67 1.79
C ILE A 96 8.03 10.54 2.23
N ASP A 97 8.13 10.31 3.54
CA ASP A 97 9.07 9.34 4.12
C ASP A 97 8.42 8.00 4.42
N LEU A 98 7.11 8.00 4.67
CA LEU A 98 6.34 6.80 5.02
C LEU A 98 5.03 6.79 4.23
N VAL A 99 4.74 5.67 3.57
CA VAL A 99 3.48 5.43 2.85
C VAL A 99 2.78 4.23 3.49
N VAL A 100 1.58 4.45 4.05
CA VAL A 100 0.77 3.39 4.66
C VAL A 100 -0.52 3.27 3.87
N VAL A 101 -0.63 2.18 3.12
CA VAL A 101 -1.75 1.92 2.20
C VAL A 101 -2.10 0.45 2.27
N ASN A 102 -3.35 0.13 2.59
CA ASN A 102 -3.86 -1.22 2.36
C ASN A 102 -4.96 -1.17 1.30
N LEU A 103 -4.91 -2.14 0.39
CA LEU A 103 -5.81 -2.21 -0.75
C LEU A 103 -7.21 -2.58 -0.30
N TYR A 104 -8.22 -2.10 -1.03
CA TYR A 104 -9.57 -2.59 -0.84
C TYR A 104 -9.59 -4.11 -1.08
N PRO A 105 -10.34 -4.90 -0.29
CA PRO A 105 -10.29 -6.34 -0.39
C PRO A 105 -11.04 -6.83 -1.64
N PHE A 106 -10.46 -6.61 -2.82
CA PHE A 106 -11.02 -7.02 -4.11
C PHE A 106 -11.38 -8.50 -4.12
N GLY A 107 -10.51 -9.37 -3.58
CA GLY A 107 -10.79 -10.79 -3.35
C GLY A 107 -12.13 -11.00 -2.62
N LYS A 108 -12.35 -10.32 -1.48
CA LYS A 108 -13.63 -10.43 -0.74
C LYS A 108 -14.84 -9.95 -1.55
N VAL A 109 -14.67 -8.98 -2.45
CA VAL A 109 -15.75 -8.48 -3.31
C VAL A 109 -16.12 -9.54 -4.34
N ILE A 110 -15.14 -10.10 -5.03
CA ILE A 110 -15.38 -11.09 -6.10
C ILE A 110 -15.81 -12.46 -5.57
N SER A 111 -15.52 -12.79 -4.31
CA SER A 111 -16.00 -14.03 -3.67
C SER A 111 -17.47 -13.97 -3.22
N ARG A 112 -18.17 -12.83 -3.37
CA ARG A 112 -19.59 -12.73 -3.03
C ARG A 112 -20.46 -13.28 -4.16
N ASP A 113 -21.43 -14.12 -3.81
CA ASP A 113 -22.35 -14.75 -4.77
C ASP A 113 -23.19 -13.73 -5.58
N ASP A 114 -23.43 -12.54 -5.01
CA ASP A 114 -24.32 -11.51 -5.55
C ASP A 114 -23.60 -10.35 -6.26
N VAL A 115 -22.26 -10.41 -6.36
CA VAL A 115 -21.49 -9.29 -6.91
C VAL A 115 -21.76 -9.09 -8.39
N LYS A 116 -22.10 -7.86 -8.77
CA LYS A 116 -22.24 -7.49 -10.19
C LYS A 116 -20.87 -7.19 -10.79
N LYS A 117 -20.73 -7.45 -12.08
CA LYS A 117 -19.50 -7.15 -12.84
C LYS A 117 -19.08 -5.68 -12.66
N GLU A 118 -20.03 -4.76 -12.77
CA GLU A 118 -19.78 -3.33 -12.65
C GLU A 118 -19.27 -2.98 -11.25
N GLU A 119 -19.84 -3.60 -10.21
CA GLU A 119 -19.39 -3.42 -8.82
C GLU A 119 -17.95 -3.91 -8.62
N ALA A 120 -17.61 -5.08 -9.14
CA ALA A 120 -16.24 -5.58 -9.07
C ALA A 120 -15.25 -4.64 -9.79
N ILE A 121 -15.60 -4.15 -10.98
CA ILE A 121 -14.75 -3.21 -11.74
C ILE A 121 -14.54 -1.90 -10.99
N GLU A 122 -15.56 -1.35 -10.32
CA GLU A 122 -15.42 -0.14 -9.48
C GLU A 122 -14.47 -0.35 -8.29
N ASN A 123 -14.29 -1.59 -7.82
CA ASN A 123 -13.43 -1.94 -6.70
C ASN A 123 -11.96 -2.23 -7.11
N VAL A 124 -11.61 -2.08 -8.39
CA VAL A 124 -10.22 -2.12 -8.85
C VAL A 124 -9.52 -0.81 -8.46
N ASP A 125 -8.60 -0.89 -7.51
CA ASP A 125 -7.85 0.27 -7.01
C ASP A 125 -6.68 0.60 -7.95
N ILE A 126 -6.61 1.86 -8.38
CA ILE A 126 -5.51 2.38 -9.20
C ILE A 126 -4.49 3.14 -8.35
N GLY A 127 -4.99 3.96 -7.42
CA GLY A 127 -4.17 4.86 -6.63
C GLY A 127 -3.35 4.11 -5.58
N GLY A 128 -3.96 3.13 -4.91
CA GLY A 128 -3.33 2.32 -3.87
C GLY A 128 -2.11 1.55 -4.38
N PRO A 129 -2.25 0.67 -5.40
CA PRO A 129 -1.12 -0.07 -5.96
C PRO A 129 -0.04 0.84 -6.55
N SER A 130 -0.44 1.95 -7.17
CA SER A 130 0.52 2.92 -7.71
C SER A 130 1.40 3.54 -6.61
N MET A 131 0.80 4.02 -5.51
CA MET A 131 1.55 4.57 -4.38
C MET A 131 2.43 3.52 -3.69
N LEU A 132 1.90 2.31 -3.49
CA LEU A 132 2.63 1.20 -2.91
C LEU A 132 3.87 0.85 -3.73
N ARG A 133 3.72 0.66 -5.04
CA ARG A 133 4.84 0.34 -5.94
C ARG A 133 5.86 1.47 -6.03
N ALA A 134 5.41 2.73 -6.04
CA ALA A 134 6.29 3.89 -6.05
C ALA A 134 7.16 3.94 -4.78
N ALA A 135 6.55 3.77 -3.61
CA ALA A 135 7.26 3.79 -2.34
C ALA A 135 8.19 2.58 -2.18
N ALA A 136 7.76 1.38 -2.58
CA ALA A 136 8.59 0.17 -2.58
C ALA A 136 9.79 0.29 -3.53
N LYS A 137 9.61 0.89 -4.71
CA LYS A 137 10.72 1.18 -5.64
C LYS A 137 11.77 2.06 -4.96
N ASN A 138 11.36 3.11 -4.25
CA ASN A 138 12.26 4.07 -3.61
C ASN A 138 12.58 3.73 -2.13
N HIS A 139 12.66 2.44 -1.79
CA HIS A 139 12.84 1.96 -0.42
C HIS A 139 14.10 2.50 0.30
N GLU A 140 15.11 2.92 -0.45
CA GLU A 140 16.29 3.59 0.13
C GLU A 140 15.89 4.85 0.91
N SER A 141 14.90 5.58 0.40
CA SER A 141 14.45 6.90 0.88
C SER A 141 12.99 6.94 1.35
N VAL A 142 12.24 5.84 1.27
CA VAL A 142 10.83 5.77 1.67
C VAL A 142 10.52 4.44 2.32
N ALA A 143 9.83 4.46 3.46
CA ALA A 143 9.23 3.26 4.04
C ALA A 143 7.81 3.09 3.49
N VAL A 144 7.38 1.84 3.26
CA VAL A 144 6.05 1.53 2.75
C VAL A 144 5.42 0.43 3.59
N VAL A 145 4.13 0.49 3.89
CA VAL A 145 3.47 -0.49 4.74
C VAL A 145 2.11 -0.84 4.15
N VAL A 146 1.92 -2.12 3.88
CA VAL A 146 0.67 -2.66 3.30
C VAL A 146 -0.16 -3.48 4.27
N ASN A 147 0.49 -4.15 5.24
CA ASN A 147 -0.18 -5.00 6.21
C ASN A 147 -0.20 -4.34 7.61
N PRO A 148 -1.39 -4.16 8.22
CA PRO A 148 -1.52 -3.67 9.60
C PRO A 148 -0.76 -4.49 10.66
N GLU A 149 -0.54 -5.79 10.43
CA GLU A 149 0.21 -6.65 11.36
C GLU A 149 1.66 -6.17 11.56
N ARG A 150 2.23 -5.44 10.57
CA ARG A 150 3.56 -4.84 10.66
C ARG A 150 3.60 -3.60 11.55
N TYR A 151 2.47 -3.03 11.97
CA TYR A 151 2.48 -1.77 12.72
C TYR A 151 3.20 -1.88 14.06
N GLY A 152 3.09 -3.01 14.75
CA GLY A 152 3.74 -3.21 16.06
C GLY A 152 5.26 -3.07 15.99
N GLU A 153 5.91 -3.82 15.11
CA GLU A 153 7.37 -3.76 14.92
C GLU A 153 7.84 -2.39 14.38
N ILE A 154 7.06 -1.75 13.51
CA ILE A 154 7.38 -0.42 12.97
C ILE A 154 7.32 0.63 14.06
N ILE A 155 6.28 0.60 14.91
CA ILE A 155 6.15 1.50 16.06
C ILE A 155 7.34 1.32 16.99
N GLN A 156 7.69 0.08 17.31
CA GLN A 156 8.83 -0.22 18.18
C GLN A 156 10.13 0.34 17.61
N GLU A 157 10.43 0.07 16.33
CA GLU A 157 11.66 0.55 15.70
C GLU A 157 11.70 2.08 15.60
N LEU A 158 10.56 2.73 15.32
CA LEU A 158 10.47 4.19 15.32
C LEU A 158 10.74 4.80 16.71
N GLU A 159 10.19 4.20 17.78
CA GLU A 159 10.40 4.69 19.14
C GLU A 159 11.85 4.47 19.62
N GLU A 160 12.46 3.34 19.26
CA GLU A 160 13.85 3.01 19.61
C GLU A 160 14.89 3.83 18.83
N ASN A 161 14.58 4.25 17.59
CA ASN A 161 15.53 4.90 16.68
C ASN A 161 15.21 6.36 16.35
N ASP A 162 14.66 7.13 17.31
CA ASP A 162 14.36 8.57 17.14
C ASP A 162 13.54 8.86 15.86
N GLY A 163 12.48 8.09 15.67
CA GLY A 163 11.57 8.17 14.53
C GLY A 163 12.19 7.71 13.22
N SER A 164 13.25 6.90 13.24
CA SER A 164 13.88 6.35 12.05
C SER A 164 13.57 4.87 11.85
N LEU A 165 13.54 4.46 10.58
CA LEU A 165 13.60 3.05 10.21
C LEU A 165 14.96 2.73 9.59
N SER A 166 15.42 1.49 9.75
CA SER A 166 16.61 0.92 9.15
C SER A 166 16.40 0.64 7.65
N LEU A 167 17.49 0.50 6.90
CA LEU A 167 17.40 0.11 5.48
C LEU A 167 16.83 -1.31 5.33
N GLU A 168 17.21 -2.21 6.22
CA GLU A 168 16.73 -3.60 6.24
C GLU A 168 15.21 -3.68 6.39
N THR A 169 14.64 -2.94 7.36
CA THR A 169 13.19 -2.87 7.52
C THR A 169 12.51 -2.32 6.27
N ARG A 170 13.02 -1.23 5.70
CA ARG A 170 12.43 -0.65 4.47
C ARG A 170 12.49 -1.61 3.28
N LEU A 171 13.59 -2.35 3.12
CA LEU A 171 13.72 -3.37 2.07
C LEU A 171 12.76 -4.54 2.28
N SER A 172 12.66 -5.04 3.51
CA SER A 172 11.71 -6.11 3.89
C SER A 172 10.26 -5.72 3.57
N LEU A 173 9.89 -4.50 3.94
CA LEU A 173 8.58 -3.93 3.65
C LEU A 173 8.32 -3.75 2.14
N ALA A 174 9.31 -3.26 1.39
CA ALA A 174 9.20 -3.12 -0.06
C ALA A 174 9.01 -4.48 -0.76
N ALA A 175 9.72 -5.52 -0.32
CA ALA A 175 9.55 -6.87 -0.82
C ALA A 175 8.15 -7.42 -0.54
N GLU A 176 7.59 -7.12 0.64
CA GLU A 176 6.20 -7.47 0.97
C GLU A 176 5.21 -6.78 0.04
N VAL A 177 5.40 -5.49 -0.24
CA VAL A 177 4.53 -4.74 -1.15
C VAL A 177 4.48 -5.36 -2.54
N PHE A 178 5.62 -5.69 -3.14
CA PHE A 178 5.61 -6.28 -4.48
C PHE A 178 4.95 -7.66 -4.52
N ARG A 179 5.10 -8.48 -3.46
CA ARG A 179 4.34 -9.73 -3.32
C ARG A 179 2.84 -9.46 -3.23
N HIS A 180 2.43 -8.50 -2.41
CA HIS A 180 1.03 -8.13 -2.21
C HIS A 180 0.39 -7.61 -3.50
N THR A 181 1.07 -6.71 -4.23
CA THR A 181 0.53 -6.18 -5.49
C THR A 181 0.52 -7.22 -6.61
N ALA A 182 1.49 -8.14 -6.66
CA ALA A 182 1.47 -9.24 -7.62
C ALA A 182 0.28 -10.18 -7.39
N HIS A 183 -0.01 -10.50 -6.13
CA HIS A 183 -1.20 -11.27 -5.77
C HIS A 183 -2.48 -10.51 -6.13
N TYR A 184 -2.55 -9.21 -5.82
CA TYR A 184 -3.69 -8.34 -6.17
C TYR A 184 -3.98 -8.33 -7.68
N ASP A 185 -2.95 -8.11 -8.51
CA ASP A 185 -3.08 -8.09 -9.97
C ASP A 185 -3.46 -9.47 -10.53
N SER A 186 -3.00 -10.57 -9.89
CA SER A 186 -3.41 -11.93 -10.29
C SER A 186 -4.92 -12.15 -10.13
N MET A 187 -5.53 -11.65 -9.05
CA MET A 187 -6.98 -11.73 -8.84
C MET A 187 -7.73 -10.92 -9.89
N ILE A 188 -7.25 -9.71 -10.22
CA ILE A 188 -7.85 -8.87 -11.25
C ILE A 188 -7.76 -9.57 -12.62
N ALA A 189 -6.59 -10.08 -13.00
CA ALA A 189 -6.40 -10.77 -14.27
C ALA A 189 -7.32 -11.99 -14.40
N ASN A 190 -7.44 -12.79 -13.33
CA ASN A 190 -8.33 -13.95 -13.28
C ASN A 190 -9.80 -13.55 -13.37
N PHE A 191 -10.22 -12.48 -12.68
CA PHE A 191 -11.57 -11.94 -12.79
C PHE A 191 -11.92 -11.51 -14.22
N PHE A 192 -11.07 -10.69 -14.86
CA PHE A 192 -11.31 -10.23 -16.23
C PHE A 192 -11.30 -11.37 -17.25
N ARG A 193 -10.49 -12.42 -17.05
CA ARG A 193 -10.56 -13.64 -17.86
C ARG A 193 -11.93 -14.31 -17.74
N GLY A 194 -12.46 -14.42 -16.52
CA GLY A 194 -13.76 -15.04 -16.26
C GLY A 194 -14.97 -14.28 -16.85
N ILE A 195 -14.81 -13.01 -17.20
CA ILE A 195 -15.85 -12.21 -17.87
C ILE A 195 -15.98 -12.60 -19.35
N LEU A 196 -14.91 -13.07 -19.98
CA LEU A 196 -14.92 -13.47 -21.38
C LEU A 196 -15.60 -14.82 -21.53
N PRO A 197 -16.39 -15.04 -22.60
CA PRO A 197 -16.98 -16.35 -22.85
C PRO A 197 -15.86 -17.40 -23.01
N PRO A 198 -15.99 -18.58 -22.37
CA PRO A 198 -15.00 -19.63 -22.51
C PRO A 198 -14.96 -20.08 -23.97
N LYS A 199 -13.75 -20.19 -24.52
CA LYS A 199 -13.52 -20.86 -25.79
C LYS A 199 -12.93 -22.24 -25.50
N GLU A 200 -13.60 -23.29 -25.97
CA GLU A 200 -13.14 -24.65 -25.77
C GLU A 200 -11.73 -24.85 -26.34
N GLY A 201 -10.86 -25.47 -25.55
CA GLY A 201 -9.49 -25.80 -25.96
C GLY A 201 -8.48 -24.65 -25.96
N GLU A 202 -8.89 -23.42 -25.62
CA GLU A 202 -7.95 -22.29 -25.49
C GLU A 202 -7.38 -22.18 -24.06
N PHE A 203 -6.05 -22.15 -23.95
CA PHE A 203 -5.32 -21.77 -22.74
C PHE A 203 -4.81 -20.32 -22.89
N PRO A 204 -4.79 -19.52 -21.82
CA PRO A 204 -4.29 -18.15 -21.91
C PRO A 204 -2.77 -18.14 -22.14
N GLU A 205 -2.27 -17.11 -22.83
CA GLU A 205 -0.83 -16.88 -23.03
C GLU A 205 -0.09 -16.74 -21.69
N TYR A 206 -0.76 -16.14 -20.69
CA TYR A 206 -0.24 -15.97 -19.34
C TYR A 206 -1.19 -16.61 -18.31
N VAL A 207 -0.63 -17.46 -17.46
CA VAL A 207 -1.31 -17.99 -16.27
C VAL A 207 -0.85 -17.19 -15.06
N SER A 208 -1.79 -16.47 -14.42
CA SER A 208 -1.52 -15.72 -13.19
C SER A 208 -2.01 -16.53 -11.98
N VAL A 209 -1.06 -16.99 -11.17
CA VAL A 209 -1.34 -17.77 -9.95
C VAL A 209 -0.86 -16.97 -8.75
N GLY A 210 -1.77 -16.63 -7.85
CA GLY A 210 -1.45 -15.99 -6.58
C GLY A 210 -2.03 -16.81 -5.45
N TRP A 211 -1.17 -17.36 -4.59
CA TRP A 211 -1.64 -18.10 -3.42
C TRP A 211 -1.29 -17.41 -2.12
N GLU A 212 -2.22 -17.47 -1.18
CA GLU A 212 -2.01 -17.03 0.18
C GLU A 212 -1.59 -18.21 1.06
N LYS A 213 -0.58 -18.03 1.90
CA LYS A 213 -0.17 -19.06 2.86
C LYS A 213 -1.27 -19.20 3.92
N ALA A 214 -1.91 -20.37 3.99
CA ALA A 214 -2.96 -20.65 4.96
C ALA A 214 -2.39 -21.20 6.27
N GLN A 215 -1.38 -22.09 6.21
CA GLN A 215 -0.71 -22.61 7.40
C GLN A 215 0.68 -23.20 7.09
N GLY A 216 1.57 -23.20 8.08
CA GLY A 216 2.77 -24.04 8.06
C GLY A 216 2.41 -25.49 8.35
N LEU A 217 3.11 -26.44 7.73
CA LEU A 217 2.95 -27.87 8.00
C LEU A 217 4.12 -28.37 8.84
N ARG A 218 3.89 -29.44 9.60
CA ARG A 218 4.92 -30.02 10.50
C ARG A 218 6.16 -30.47 9.73
N TYR A 219 5.95 -31.05 8.55
CA TYR A 219 6.97 -31.44 7.58
C TYR A 219 6.29 -31.64 6.21
N GLY A 220 7.08 -31.83 5.16
CA GLY A 220 6.63 -32.18 3.81
C GLY A 220 6.23 -33.65 3.69
N GLU A 221 6.74 -34.35 2.68
CA GLU A 221 6.52 -35.80 2.59
C GLU A 221 7.34 -36.57 3.64
N ASN A 222 8.52 -36.05 4.02
CA ASN A 222 9.42 -36.64 5.00
C ASN A 222 9.75 -35.66 6.14
N PRO A 223 10.05 -36.15 7.36
CA PRO A 223 10.25 -35.29 8.55
C PRO A 223 11.32 -34.20 8.45
N HIS A 224 12.31 -34.33 7.55
CA HIS A 224 13.38 -33.35 7.36
C HIS A 224 13.03 -32.25 6.35
N GLN A 225 11.89 -32.36 5.65
CA GLN A 225 11.46 -31.40 4.63
C GLN A 225 10.51 -30.37 5.24
N GLN A 226 10.71 -29.09 4.95
CA GLN A 226 9.74 -28.04 5.33
C GLN A 226 8.57 -28.01 4.35
N ALA A 227 7.37 -27.67 4.83
CA ALA A 227 6.20 -27.51 3.98
C ALA A 227 5.20 -26.48 4.54
N ALA A 228 4.34 -25.99 3.66
CA ALA A 228 3.25 -25.08 3.98
C ALA A 228 2.06 -25.34 3.04
N PHE A 229 0.86 -25.13 3.55
CA PHE A 229 -0.37 -25.15 2.76
C PHE A 229 -0.71 -23.74 2.30
N TYR A 230 -1.02 -23.63 1.02
CA TYR A 230 -1.37 -22.41 0.33
C TYR A 230 -2.77 -22.58 -0.28
N LYS A 231 -3.57 -21.52 -0.25
CA LYS A 231 -4.92 -21.51 -0.82
C LYS A 231 -5.02 -20.45 -1.92
N ASP A 232 -5.85 -20.74 -2.90
CA ASP A 232 -6.38 -19.73 -3.82
C ASP A 232 -7.48 -18.93 -3.10
N THR A 233 -7.58 -17.63 -3.38
CA THR A 233 -8.50 -16.70 -2.71
C THR A 233 -9.54 -16.15 -3.66
#